data_AF-R4G1M0-F1
#
_entry.id   AF-R4G1M0-F1
#
_cell.length_a   1.000
_cell.length_b   1.000
_cell.length_c   1.000
_cell.angle_alpha   90.00
_cell.angle_beta   90.00
_cell.angle_gamma   90.00
#
_symmetry.space_group_name_H-M   'P 1'
#
loop_
_entity.id
_entity.type
_entity.pdbx_description
1 polymer ?
#
loop_
_entity_poly.entity_id
_entity_poly.type
_entity_poly.pdbx_seq_one_letter_code
_entity_poly.pdbx_strand_id
1 'polypeptide(L)'
;MKGQRNIIFALGFALIVALFSIANIQNVKVNYIVGYFETPLVIVILGSVTVGACIVFLVGGWKFVKMRNYTKKLEKEMEQLRASLPKEEVAATIENVVNENDHSKPLS
;
A
#
# COMPACT_ATOMS: atom_id res chain seq x y z
N MET A 1 16.36 1.71 -14.16
CA MET A 1 16.87 2.78 -13.26
C MET A 1 15.99 3.10 -12.04
N LYS A 2 14.71 2.68 -11.95
CA LYS A 2 13.79 3.06 -10.85
C LYS A 2 14.21 2.57 -9.44
N GLY A 3 14.86 1.40 -9.34
CA GLY A 3 15.32 0.86 -8.06
C GLY A 3 16.56 1.56 -7.48
N GLN A 4 17.49 2.00 -8.33
CA GLN A 4 18.70 2.71 -7.90
C GLN A 4 18.38 4.05 -7.24
N ARG A 5 17.35 4.76 -7.74
CA ARG A 5 16.88 6.01 -7.15
C ARG A 5 16.46 5.83 -5.68
N ASN A 6 15.79 4.72 -5.34
CA ASN A 6 15.38 4.44 -3.97
C ASN A 6 16.59 4.21 -3.05
N ILE A 7 17.66 3.58 -3.56
CA ILE A 7 18.91 3.40 -2.80
C ILE A 7 19.58 4.74 -2.52
N ILE A 8 19.67 5.63 -3.53
CA ILE A 8 20.23 6.98 -3.34
C ILE A 8 19.44 7.75 -2.26
N PHE A 9 18.10 7.72 -2.33
CA PHE A 9 17.27 8.37 -1.32
C PHE A 9 17.42 7.75 0.07
N ALA A 10 17.47 6.42 0.15
CA ALA A 10 17.68 5.73 1.42
C ALA A 10 19.03 6.10 2.06
N LEU A 11 20.10 6.20 1.26
CA LEU A 11 21.41 6.62 1.73
C LEU A 11 21.39 8.08 2.22
N GLY A 12 20.80 8.99 1.46
CA GLY A 12 20.64 10.39 1.87
C GLY A 12 19.85 10.52 3.18
N PHE A 13 18.77 9.75 3.31
CA PHE A 13 17.96 9.72 4.53
C PHE A 13 18.74 9.17 5.72
N ALA A 14 19.50 8.09 5.54
CA ALA A 14 20.35 7.51 6.57
C ALA A 14 21.40 8.51 7.08
N LEU A 15 22.02 9.30 6.19
CA LEU A 15 22.94 10.37 6.56
C LEU A 15 22.26 11.47 7.38
N ILE A 16 21.05 11.89 7.00
CA ILE A 16 20.27 12.87 7.76
C ILE A 16 19.95 12.35 9.16
N VAL A 17 19.51 11.09 9.28
CA VAL A 17 19.24 10.45 10.58
C VAL A 17 20.51 10.35 11.43
N ALA A 18 21.65 10.02 10.83
CA ALA A 18 22.93 9.97 11.53
C ALA A 18 23.35 11.35 12.06
N LEU A 19 23.22 12.40 11.24
CA LEU A 19 23.49 13.79 11.67
C LEU A 19 22.54 14.21 12.80
N PHE A 20 21.25 13.90 12.66
CA PHE A 20 20.25 14.17 13.70
C PHE A 20 20.59 13.45 15.00
N SER A 21 21.05 12.20 14.92
CA SER A 21 21.47 11.40 16.06
C SER A 21 22.65 12.06 16.78
N ILE A 22 23.69 12.51 16.06
CA ILE A 22 24.87 13.15 16.66
C ILE A 22 24.52 14.50 17.28
N ALA A 23 23.70 15.30 16.59
CA ALA A 23 23.31 16.62 17.08
C ALA A 23 22.42 16.55 18.34
N ASN A 24 21.69 15.45 18.54
CA ASN A 24 20.74 15.28 19.64
C ASN A 24 21.08 14.06 20.52
N ILE A 25 22.37 13.81 20.76
CA ILE A 25 22.83 12.88 21.81
C ILE A 25 22.62 13.56 23.17
N GLN A 26 21.36 13.73 23.55
CA GLN A 26 20.97 14.19 24.87
C GLN A 26 20.34 13.03 25.61
N ASN A 27 20.90 12.68 26.76
CA ASN A 27 20.34 11.64 27.62
C ASN A 27 19.09 12.19 28.30
N VAL A 28 18.00 11.45 28.18
CA VAL A 28 16.74 11.74 28.86
C VAL A 28 16.39 10.58 29.78
N LYS A 29 15.87 10.90 30.96
CA LYS A 29 15.31 9.91 31.88
C LYS A 29 13.96 9.46 31.35
N VAL A 30 13.88 8.21 30.92
CA VAL A 30 12.61 7.62 30.49
C VAL A 30 12.16 6.66 31.57
N ASN A 31 10.92 6.84 32.03
CA ASN A 31 10.27 5.91 32.95
C ASN A 31 9.58 4.82 32.12
N TYR A 32 10.21 3.65 32.05
CA TYR A 32 9.63 2.47 31.44
C TYR A 32 8.74 1.75 32.45
N ILE A 33 7.86 0.87 31.98
CA ILE A 33 6.90 0.11 32.82
C ILE A 33 7.60 -0.65 33.97
N VAL A 34 8.89 -0.98 33.79
CA VAL A 34 9.69 -1.79 34.73
C VAL A 34 10.77 -0.98 35.46
N GLY A 35 10.79 0.36 35.33
CA GLY A 35 11.79 1.23 35.98
C GLY A 35 12.29 2.36 35.05
N TYR A 36 13.16 3.23 35.58
CA TYR A 36 13.71 4.34 34.82
C TYR A 36 15.13 4.05 34.31
N PHE A 37 15.42 4.45 33.07
CA PHE A 37 16.75 4.38 32.48
C PHE A 37 17.09 5.70 31.79
N GLU A 38 18.36 6.10 31.86
CA GLU A 38 18.88 7.21 31.08
C GLU A 38 19.26 6.69 29.70
N THR A 39 18.47 7.09 28.70
CA THR A 39 18.68 6.68 27.31
C THR A 39 18.79 7.92 26.41
N PRO A 40 19.66 7.91 25.39
CA PRO A 40 19.68 8.98 24.40
C PRO A 40 18.29 9.19 23.75
N LEU A 41 17.85 10.43 23.63
CA LEU A 41 16.54 10.78 23.09
C LEU A 41 16.28 10.18 21.71
N VAL A 42 17.31 10.10 20.86
CA VAL A 42 17.22 9.50 19.53
C VAL A 42 16.80 8.03 19.55
N ILE A 43 17.25 7.23 20.54
CA ILE A 43 16.89 5.81 20.64
C ILE A 43 15.40 5.68 20.93
N VAL A 44 14.86 6.55 21.78
CA VAL A 44 13.44 6.57 22.14
C VAL A 44 12.58 6.93 20.94
N ILE A 45 12.96 7.95 20.17
CA ILE A 45 12.26 8.39 18.96
C ILE A 45 12.31 7.28 17.89
N LEU A 46 13.50 6.76 17.59
CA LEU A 46 13.67 5.70 16.59
C LEU A 46 12.88 4.45 16.97
N GLY A 47 12.91 4.03 18.23
CA GLY A 47 12.13 2.90 18.72
C GLY A 47 10.63 3.11 18.53
N SER A 48 10.12 4.27 18.93
CA SER A 48 8.70 4.63 18.82
C SER A 48 8.23 4.65 17.35
N VAL A 49 9.00 5.30 16.48
CA VAL A 49 8.70 5.36 15.04
C VAL A 49 8.77 3.97 14.41
N THR A 50 9.74 3.15 14.79
CA THR A 50 9.89 1.77 14.28
C THR A 50 8.69 0.91 14.66
N VAL A 51 8.23 1.00 15.92
CA VAL A 51 7.03 0.29 16.38
C VAL A 51 5.79 0.78 15.63
N GLY A 52 5.61 2.11 15.50
CA GLY A 52 4.50 2.67 14.73
C GLY A 52 4.50 2.23 13.27
N ALA A 53 5.65 2.26 12.60
CA ALA A 53 5.81 1.79 11.23
C ALA A 53 5.53 0.29 11.10
N CYS A 54 5.94 -0.52 12.07
CA CYS A 54 5.63 -1.95 12.12
C CYS A 54 4.12 -2.20 12.19
N ILE A 55 3.40 -1.47 13.06
CA ILE A 55 1.94 -1.56 13.15
C ILE A 55 1.28 -1.21 11.82
N VAL A 56 1.67 -0.08 11.21
CA VAL A 56 1.14 0.34 9.91
C VAL A 56 1.44 -0.68 8.82
N PHE A 57 2.65 -1.23 8.80
CA PHE A 57 3.05 -2.26 7.85
C PHE A 57 2.23 -3.55 8.02
N LEU A 58 2.00 -4.01 9.26
CA LEU A 58 1.20 -5.21 9.52
C LEU A 58 -0.27 -5.01 9.11
N VAL A 59 -0.88 -3.91 9.52
CA VAL A 59 -2.29 -3.60 9.20
C VAL A 59 -2.47 -3.34 7.70
N GLY A 60 -1.58 -2.55 7.10
CA GLY A 60 -1.57 -2.23 5.68
C GLY A 60 -1.28 -3.46 4.81
N GLY A 61 -0.32 -4.28 5.23
CA GLY A 61 0.05 -5.53 4.57
C GLY A 61 -1.11 -6.53 4.53
N TRP A 62 -1.84 -6.69 5.64
CA TRP A 62 -3.04 -7.54 5.67
C TRP A 62 -4.09 -7.06 4.65
N LYS A 63 -4.38 -5.76 4.62
CA LYS A 63 -5.33 -5.17 3.66
C LYS A 63 -4.87 -5.38 2.22
N PHE A 64 -3.58 -5.20 1.96
CA PHE A 64 -3.01 -5.39 0.63
C PHE A 64 -3.13 -6.85 0.15
N VAL A 65 -2.84 -7.83 1.03
CA VAL A 65 -3.00 -9.25 0.71
C VAL A 65 -4.47 -9.59 0.44
N LYS A 66 -5.39 -9.13 1.29
CA LYS A 66 -6.82 -9.33 1.11
C LYS A 66 -7.30 -8.76 -0.23
N MET A 67 -6.91 -7.52 -0.56
CA MET A 67 -7.23 -6.88 -1.83
C MET A 67 -6.70 -7.68 -3.03
N ARG A 68 -5.42 -8.08 -2.99
CA ARG A 68 -4.78 -8.90 -4.03
C ARG A 68 -5.52 -10.22 -4.26
N ASN A 69 -6.03 -10.84 -3.19
CA ASN A 69 -6.79 -12.08 -3.30
C ASN A 69 -8.17 -11.85 -3.94
N TYR A 70 -8.86 -10.75 -3.62
CA TYR A 70 -10.11 -10.40 -4.30
C TYR A 70 -9.90 -10.14 -5.79
N THR A 71 -8.87 -9.37 -6.16
CA THR A 71 -8.55 -9.13 -7.58
C THR A 71 -8.35 -10.43 -8.33
N LYS A 72 -7.57 -11.36 -7.76
CA LYS A 72 -7.36 -12.69 -8.36
C LYS A 72 -8.64 -13.52 -8.45
N LYS A 73 -9.54 -13.43 -7.46
CA LYS A 73 -10.82 -14.16 -7.48
C LYS A 73 -11.74 -13.62 -8.58
N LEU A 74 -11.88 -12.30 -8.64
CA LEU A 74 -12.69 -11.63 -9.68
C LEU A 74 -12.14 -11.90 -11.08
N GLU A 75 -10.82 -11.88 -11.26
CA GLU A 75 -10.18 -12.20 -12.54
C GLU A 75 -10.51 -13.63 -13.00
N LYS A 76 -10.45 -14.61 -12.07
CA LYS A 76 -10.86 -15.99 -12.36
C LYS A 76 -12.36 -16.13 -12.65
N GLU A 77 -13.22 -15.43 -11.92
CA GLU A 77 -14.67 -15.44 -12.17
C GLU A 77 -15.00 -14.86 -13.55
N MET A 78 -14.33 -13.78 -13.96
CA MET A 78 -14.46 -13.20 -15.31
C MET A 78 -13.98 -14.16 -16.39
N GLU A 79 -12.87 -14.86 -16.16
CA GLU A 79 -12.34 -15.87 -17.10
C GLU A 79 -13.30 -17.06 -17.24
N GLN A 80 -13.83 -17.58 -16.14
CA GLN A 80 -14.80 -18.68 -16.15
C GLN A 80 -16.10 -18.29 -16.83
N LEU A 81 -16.64 -17.10 -16.55
CA LEU A 81 -17.88 -16.62 -17.16
C LEU A 81 -17.72 -16.43 -18.68
N ARG A 82 -16.57 -15.90 -19.12
CA ARG A 82 -16.21 -15.80 -20.55
C ARG A 82 -16.04 -17.15 -21.23
N ALA A 83 -15.59 -18.17 -20.51
CA ALA A 83 -15.44 -19.53 -21.02
C ALA A 83 -16.77 -20.30 -21.09
N SER A 84 -17.73 -20.00 -20.20
CA SER A 84 -19.05 -20.65 -20.16
C SER A 84 -20.09 -20.04 -21.09
N LEU A 85 -19.91 -18.79 -21.54
CA LEU A 85 -20.80 -18.18 -22.51
C LEU A 85 -20.42 -18.65 -23.93
N PRO A 86 -21.35 -19.25 -24.71
CA PRO A 86 -21.09 -19.53 -26.11
C PRO A 86 -20.80 -18.19 -26.81
N LYS A 87 -19.72 -18.15 -27.61
CA LYS A 87 -19.22 -16.92 -28.27
C LYS A 87 -20.29 -16.16 -29.06
N GLU A 88 -21.36 -16.84 -29.45
CA GLU A 88 -22.48 -16.34 -30.23
C GLU A 88 -23.45 -15.45 -29.41
N GLU A 89 -23.68 -15.75 -28.13
CA GLU A 89 -24.65 -15.05 -27.28
C GLU A 89 -24.09 -13.74 -26.69
N VAL A 90 -22.77 -13.70 -26.45
CA VAL A 90 -22.06 -12.49 -26.02
C VAL A 90 -21.96 -11.47 -27.15
N ALA A 91 -21.74 -11.93 -28.39
CA ALA A 91 -21.72 -11.05 -29.55
C ALA A 91 -23.11 -10.42 -29.79
N ALA A 92 -24.16 -11.23 -29.73
CA ALA A 92 -25.54 -10.76 -29.90
C ALA A 92 -25.99 -9.80 -28.79
N THR A 93 -25.57 -10.02 -27.53
CA THR A 93 -25.94 -9.14 -26.42
C THR A 93 -25.18 -7.80 -26.47
N ILE A 94 -23.89 -7.82 -26.85
CA ILE A 94 -23.10 -6.59 -27.02
C ILE A 94 -23.66 -5.76 -28.18
N GLU A 95 -24.06 -6.39 -29.28
CA GLU A 95 -24.68 -5.70 -30.43
C GLU A 95 -26.03 -5.08 -30.07
N ASN A 96 -26.87 -5.77 -29.28
CA ASN A 96 -28.15 -5.23 -28.80
C ASN A 96 -27.97 -4.05 -27.83
N VAL A 97 -27.02 -4.10 -26.89
CA VAL A 97 -26.74 -3.00 -25.94
C VAL A 97 -26.09 -1.78 -26.64
N VAL A 98 -25.34 -2.01 -27.71
CA VAL A 98 -24.78 -0.92 -28.53
C VAL A 98 -25.87 -0.24 -29.37
N ASN A 99 -26.81 -0.99 -29.94
CA ASN A 99 -27.94 -0.43 -30.70
C ASN A 99 -28.98 0.27 -29.80
N GLU A 100 -29.20 -0.21 -28.56
CA GLU A 100 -30.17 0.39 -27.63
C GLU A 100 -29.70 1.77 -27.13
N ASN A 101 -28.38 2.01 -27.06
CA ASN A 101 -27.80 3.31 -26.68
C ASN A 101 -27.76 4.35 -27.82
N ASP A 102 -27.97 3.94 -29.08
CA ASP A 102 -27.97 4.87 -30.23
C ASP A 102 -29.35 5.51 -30.46
N HIS A 103 -30.44 4.85 -30.03
CA HIS A 103 -31.81 5.36 -30.18
C HIS A 103 -32.30 6.29 -29.07
N SER A 104 -31.52 6.48 -27.99
CA SER A 104 -31.88 7.33 -26.84
C SER A 104 -31.03 8.60 -26.73
N LYS A 105 -30.51 9.13 -27.84
CA LYS A 105 -30.00 10.51 -27.88
C LYS A 105 -31.15 11.43 -28.31
N PRO A 106 -31.75 12.25 -27.41
CA PRO A 106 -32.77 13.19 -27.84
C PRO A 106 -32.14 14.22 -28.78
N LEU A 107 -32.74 14.39 -29.96
CA LEU A 107 -32.52 15.56 -30.81
C LEU A 107 -33.11 16.77 -30.08
N SER A 108 -32.25 17.59 -29.46
CA SER A 108 -32.38 19.05 -29.31
C SER A 108 -31.22 19.60 -28.49
#